data_AF-A0A6V8KLE4-F1
#
_entry.id   AF-A0A6V8KLE4-F1
#
_cell.length_a   1.000
_cell.length_b   1.000
_cell.length_c   1.000
_cell.angle_alpha   90.00
_cell.angle_beta   90.00
_cell.angle_gamma   90.00
#
_symmetry.space_group_name_H-M   'P 1'
#
loop_
_entity.id
_entity.type
_entity.pdbx_description
1 polymer ?
#
loop_
_entity_poly.entity_id
_entity_poly.type
_entity_poly.pdbx_seq_one_letter_code
_entity_poly.pdbx_strand_id
1 'polypeptide(L)'
;MGLAPAATANAATATFQPGVRAQIPVLTFVVTNDTSEPDYDWRVEFDLPADTWPGPWPSPQVRIAIVNTATGRHITVSRASSDPYPIRPGASFQFTLPMRGTGLPTNCLVDGTVPCTQITP
;
A
#
# COMPACT_ATOMS: atom_id res chain seq x y z
N MET A 1 31.53 7.38 8.39
CA MET A 1 31.18 6.16 7.63
C MET A 1 29.72 5.84 7.96
N GLY A 2 28.78 6.41 7.21
CA GLY A 2 27.35 6.13 7.39
C GLY A 2 26.92 5.18 6.28
N LEU A 3 26.65 3.93 6.63
CA LEU A 3 26.05 2.99 5.71
C LEU A 3 24.61 3.49 5.46
N ALA A 4 24.37 4.11 4.30
CA ALA A 4 23.03 4.17 3.76
C ALA A 4 22.55 2.71 3.64
N PRO A 5 21.34 2.36 4.11
CA PRO A 5 20.80 1.03 3.85
C PRO A 5 20.80 0.83 2.34
N ALA A 6 21.38 -0.27 1.89
CA ALA A 6 21.30 -0.69 0.50
C ALA A 6 19.81 -0.87 0.19
N ALA A 7 19.19 0.13 -0.42
CA ALA A 7 17.90 -0.01 -1.07
C ALA A 7 18.13 -1.00 -2.21
N THR A 8 17.87 -2.28 -1.95
CA THR A 8 17.57 -3.23 -3.01
C THR A 8 16.38 -2.63 -3.76
N ALA A 9 16.69 -2.04 -4.91
CA ALA A 9 15.80 -1.27 -5.73
C ALA A 9 14.74 -2.18 -6.38
N ASN A 10 13.75 -2.60 -5.60
CA ASN A 10 12.40 -2.63 -6.12
C ASN A 10 11.96 -1.17 -6.14
N ALA A 11 12.27 -0.47 -7.23
CA ALA A 11 11.86 0.92 -7.42
C ALA A 11 10.36 0.94 -7.73
N ALA A 12 9.53 0.43 -6.84
CA ALA A 12 8.09 0.57 -6.95
C ALA A 12 7.70 1.89 -6.26
N THR A 13 6.96 2.74 -6.96
CA THR A 13 6.32 3.90 -6.36
C THR A 13 4.88 3.58 -6.04
N ALA A 14 4.32 4.26 -5.04
CA ALA A 14 2.89 4.17 -4.77
C ALA A 14 2.27 5.54 -4.58
N THR A 15 1.07 5.67 -5.10
CA THR A 15 0.18 6.78 -4.80
C THR A 15 -1.05 6.29 -4.08
N PHE A 16 -1.62 7.10 -3.20
CA PHE A 16 -2.87 6.77 -2.54
C PHE A 16 -3.85 7.94 -2.60
N GLN A 17 -5.13 7.63 -2.71
CA GLN A 17 -6.20 8.60 -2.77
C GLN A 17 -7.36 8.18 -1.85
N PRO A 18 -7.77 9.02 -0.89
CA PRO A 18 -9.00 8.80 -0.13
C PRO A 18 -10.22 9.05 -1.02
N GLY A 19 -11.30 8.32 -0.77
CA GLY A 19 -12.55 8.47 -1.51
C GLY A 19 -13.73 7.87 -0.78
N VAL A 20 -14.89 7.85 -1.45
CA VAL A 20 -16.12 7.23 -0.94
C VAL A 20 -16.74 6.37 -2.04
N ARG A 21 -17.08 5.12 -1.73
CA ARG A 21 -17.79 4.22 -2.64
C ARG A 21 -19.01 3.64 -1.94
N ALA A 22 -20.21 3.87 -2.51
CA ALA A 22 -21.47 3.42 -1.91
C ALA A 22 -21.59 3.79 -0.42
N GLN A 23 -21.25 5.05 -0.08
CA GLN A 23 -21.25 5.60 1.29
C GLN A 23 -20.20 4.98 2.25
N ILE A 24 -19.30 4.12 1.76
CA ILE A 24 -18.19 3.55 2.54
C ILE A 24 -16.91 4.35 2.22
N PRO A 25 -16.19 4.88 3.23
CA PRO A 25 -14.87 5.45 3.02
C PRO A 25 -13.93 4.40 2.41
N VAL A 26 -13.17 4.80 1.40
CA VAL A 26 -12.20 3.91 0.73
C VAL A 26 -10.85 4.60 0.59
N LEU A 27 -9.80 3.79 0.50
CA LEU A 27 -8.46 4.23 0.18
C LEU A 27 -8.00 3.46 -1.06
N THR A 28 -7.79 4.17 -2.16
CA THR A 28 -7.31 3.56 -3.40
C THR A 28 -5.82 3.76 -3.50
N PHE A 29 -5.08 2.70 -3.76
CA PHE A 29 -3.65 2.72 -4.00
C PHE A 29 -3.35 2.35 -5.44
N VAL A 30 -2.34 2.98 -6.01
CA VAL A 30 -1.75 2.62 -7.29
C VAL A 30 -0.27 2.39 -7.06
N VAL A 31 0.17 1.15 -7.20
CA VAL A 31 1.57 0.74 -7.11
C VAL A 31 2.10 0.62 -8.53
N THR A 32 3.15 1.37 -8.85
CA THR A 32 3.80 1.38 -10.16
C THR A 32 5.16 0.74 -10.04
N ASN A 33 5.48 -0.19 -10.93
CA ASN A 33 6.81 -0.79 -10.99
C ASN A 33 7.71 0.06 -11.91
N ASP A 34 8.61 0.86 -11.34
CA ASP A 34 9.54 1.70 -12.10
C ASP A 34 10.86 0.96 -12.46
N THR A 35 10.92 -0.35 -12.25
CA THR A 35 12.07 -1.18 -12.63
C THR A 35 11.93 -1.73 -14.05
N SER A 36 13.02 -2.33 -14.57
CA SER A 36 13.04 -3.05 -15.84
C SER A 36 12.65 -4.53 -15.72
N GLU A 37 12.36 -5.03 -14.51
CA GLU A 37 12.03 -6.43 -14.25
C GLU A 37 10.59 -6.57 -13.72
N PRO A 38 9.90 -7.69 -13.97
CA PRO A 38 8.58 -7.92 -13.38
C PRO A 38 8.64 -8.01 -11.85
N ASP A 39 7.75 -7.28 -11.18
CA ASP A 39 7.66 -7.26 -9.72
C ASP A 39 6.59 -8.22 -9.20
N TYR A 40 7.03 -9.16 -8.38
CA TYR A 40 6.21 -10.21 -7.77
C TYR A 40 5.98 -10.01 -6.27
N ASP A 41 6.76 -9.15 -5.62
CA ASP A 41 6.91 -9.08 -4.16
C ASP A 41 6.64 -7.70 -3.57
N TRP A 42 6.11 -6.76 -4.37
CA TRP A 42 5.73 -5.44 -3.87
C TRP A 42 4.94 -5.52 -2.56
N ARG A 43 5.27 -4.60 -1.67
CA ARG A 43 4.51 -4.34 -0.46
C ARG A 43 4.35 -2.85 -0.21
N VAL A 44 3.18 -2.48 0.28
CA VAL A 44 2.86 -1.14 0.76
C VAL A 44 2.61 -1.22 2.25
N GLU A 45 3.36 -0.46 3.02
CA GLU A 45 3.32 -0.41 4.47
C GLU A 45 2.86 0.98 4.90
N PHE A 46 1.89 1.09 5.80
CA PHE A 46 1.41 2.38 6.29
C PHE A 46 0.77 2.28 7.66
N ASP A 47 0.76 3.38 8.40
CA ASP A 47 0.17 3.48 9.72
C ASP A 47 -1.18 4.21 9.65
N LEU A 48 -2.21 3.59 10.20
CA LEU A 48 -3.53 4.19 10.39
C LEU A 48 -3.72 4.63 11.84
N PRO A 49 -4.45 5.74 12.09
CA PRO A 49 -4.83 6.12 13.45
C PRO A 49 -5.76 5.06 14.07
N ALA A 50 -5.83 5.02 15.40
CA ALA A 50 -6.54 3.97 16.15
C ALA A 50 -8.03 3.83 15.77
N ASP A 51 -8.69 4.94 15.44
CA ASP A 51 -10.10 5.02 15.03
C ASP A 51 -10.35 4.63 13.56
N THR A 52 -9.29 4.31 12.82
CA THR A 52 -9.38 3.89 11.41
C THR A 52 -8.86 2.46 11.23
N TRP A 53 -9.60 1.63 10.50
CA TRP A 53 -9.15 0.28 10.16
C TRP A 53 -9.66 -0.20 8.81
N PRO A 54 -8.93 -1.10 8.14
CA PRO A 54 -9.40 -1.70 6.90
C PRO A 54 -10.62 -2.59 7.16
N GLY A 55 -11.59 -2.53 6.25
CA GLY A 55 -12.77 -3.38 6.24
C GLY A 55 -12.46 -4.82 5.83
N PRO A 56 -13.39 -5.76 6.06
CA PRO A 56 -13.14 -7.20 5.88
C PRO A 56 -13.10 -7.68 4.42
N TRP A 57 -13.27 -6.78 3.44
CA TRP A 57 -13.40 -7.12 2.02
C TRP A 57 -12.35 -6.43 1.14
N PRO A 58 -11.04 -6.66 1.34
CA PRO A 58 -10.06 -6.13 0.42
C PRO A 58 -10.13 -6.84 -0.94
N SER A 59 -9.54 -6.24 -1.97
CA SER A 59 -9.41 -6.89 -3.29
C SER A 59 -8.81 -8.30 -3.15
N PRO A 60 -9.33 -9.32 -3.85
CA PRO A 60 -8.86 -10.72 -3.71
C PRO A 60 -7.40 -10.92 -4.16
N GLN A 61 -6.85 -9.93 -4.88
CA GLN A 61 -5.49 -9.90 -5.40
C GLN A 61 -4.47 -9.38 -4.39
N VAL A 62 -4.92 -8.88 -3.23
CA VAL A 62 -4.04 -8.38 -2.18
C VAL A 62 -4.20 -9.15 -0.88
N ARG A 63 -3.11 -9.23 -0.12
CA ARG A 63 -3.08 -9.72 1.26
C ARG A 63 -2.88 -8.53 2.18
N ILE A 64 -3.55 -8.55 3.33
CA ILE A 64 -3.42 -7.51 4.34
C ILE A 64 -2.99 -8.16 5.65
N ALA A 65 -1.86 -7.70 6.16
CA ALA A 65 -1.43 -7.95 7.53
C ALA A 65 -1.64 -6.69 8.36
N ILE A 66 -2.11 -6.87 9.60
CA ILE A 66 -2.42 -5.77 10.52
C ILE A 66 -1.67 -6.04 11.82
N VAL A 67 -0.85 -5.09 12.23
CA VAL A 67 -0.16 -5.09 13.51
C VAL A 67 -0.67 -3.90 14.32
N ASN A 68 -1.33 -4.16 15.44
CA ASN A 68 -1.77 -3.08 16.33
C ASN A 68 -0.54 -2.47 17.02
N THR A 69 -0.47 -1.14 17.06
CA THR A 69 0.59 -0.37 17.72
C THR A 69 0.00 0.50 18.82
N ALA A 70 0.84 1.10 19.67
CA ALA A 70 0.36 1.97 20.75
C ALA A 70 -0.34 3.24 20.23
N THR A 71 -0.02 3.69 19.01
CA THR A 71 -0.52 4.93 18.40
C THR A 71 -1.57 4.68 17.33
N GLY A 72 -1.87 3.42 17.01
CA GLY A 72 -2.78 3.08 15.93
C GLY A 72 -2.55 1.66 15.41
N ARG A 73 -2.43 1.53 14.10
CA ARG A 73 -2.30 0.22 13.44
C ARG A 73 -1.33 0.34 12.27
N HIS A 74 -0.34 -0.52 12.26
CA HIS A 74 0.52 -0.70 11.11
C HIS A 74 -0.12 -1.71 10.16
N ILE A 75 -0.28 -1.33 8.90
CA ILE A 75 -0.90 -2.12 7.85
C ILE A 75 0.16 -2.42 6.80
N THR A 76 0.32 -3.70 6.48
CA THR A 76 1.10 -4.15 5.34
C THR A 76 0.16 -4.75 4.31
N VAL A 77 0.17 -4.20 3.11
CA VAL A 77 -0.56 -4.72 1.95
C VAL A 77 0.46 -5.25 0.97
N SER A 78 0.31 -6.50 0.56
CA SER A 78 1.19 -7.10 -0.43
C SER A 78 0.40 -7.89 -1.45
N ARG A 79 1.07 -8.30 -2.52
CA ARG A 79 0.49 -9.18 -3.52
C ARG A 79 -0.01 -10.47 -2.89
N ALA A 80 -1.22 -10.88 -3.25
CA ALA A 80 -1.68 -12.21 -2.86
C ALA A 80 -0.91 -13.28 -3.64
N SER A 81 -0.37 -14.28 -2.95
CA SER A 81 0.30 -15.42 -3.60
C SER A 81 -0.60 -16.21 -4.57
N SER A 82 -1.92 -16.03 -4.51
CA SER A 82 -2.89 -16.59 -5.46
C SER A 82 -3.03 -15.79 -6.75
N ASP A 83 -2.59 -14.53 -6.78
CA ASP A 83 -2.57 -13.75 -8.01
C ASP A 83 -1.40 -14.26 -8.87
N PRO A 84 -1.56 -14.60 -10.16
CA PRO A 84 -0.45 -15.10 -10.98
C PRO A 84 0.28 -13.99 -11.75
N TYR A 85 -0.21 -12.75 -11.71
CA TYR A 85 0.27 -11.66 -12.56
C TYR A 85 1.23 -10.71 -11.81
N PRO A 86 2.51 -10.61 -12.22
CA PRO A 86 3.38 -9.57 -11.69
C PRO A 86 2.98 -8.19 -12.21
N ILE A 87 3.44 -7.14 -11.52
CA ILE A 87 3.45 -5.80 -12.11
C ILE A 87 4.58 -5.76 -13.13
N ARG A 88 4.23 -5.72 -14.41
CA ARG A 88 5.21 -5.61 -15.49
C ARG A 88 6.03 -4.31 -15.36
N PRO A 89 7.24 -4.24 -15.95
CA PRO A 89 8.01 -3.01 -16.03
C PRO A 89 7.18 -1.83 -16.55
N GLY A 90 7.16 -0.72 -15.81
CA GLY A 90 6.38 0.48 -16.10
C GLY A 90 4.85 0.35 -15.97
N ALA A 91 4.34 -0.83 -15.60
CA ALA A 91 2.92 -1.04 -15.37
C ALA A 91 2.54 -0.66 -13.94
N SER A 92 1.23 -0.53 -13.72
CA SER A 92 0.68 -0.22 -12.40
C SER A 92 -0.37 -1.23 -11.99
N PHE A 93 -0.40 -1.52 -10.68
CA PHE A 93 -1.43 -2.31 -10.03
C PHE A 93 -2.23 -1.41 -9.10
N GLN A 94 -3.55 -1.41 -9.29
CA GLN A 94 -4.46 -0.62 -8.48
C GLN A 94 -5.28 -1.52 -7.56
N PHE A 95 -5.39 -1.15 -6.30
CA PHE A 95 -6.30 -1.80 -5.36
C PHE A 95 -7.03 -0.78 -4.50
N THR A 96 -8.20 -1.16 -4.02
CA THR A 96 -9.02 -0.32 -3.15
C THR A 96 -9.29 -1.03 -1.85
N LEU A 97 -9.00 -0.34 -0.75
CA LEU A 97 -9.29 -0.79 0.59
C LEU A 97 -10.56 -0.12 1.09
N PRO A 98 -11.62 -0.88 1.43
CA PRO A 98 -12.69 -0.32 2.24
C PRO A 98 -12.14 0.05 3.60
N MET A 99 -12.52 1.20 4.12
CA MET A 99 -12.08 1.71 5.41
C MET A 99 -13.28 1.86 6.33
N ARG A 100 -13.06 1.64 7.62
CA ARG A 100 -13.93 2.11 8.69
C ARG A 100 -13.20 3.25 9.38
N GLY A 101 -13.81 4.44 9.39
CA GLY A 101 -13.13 5.69 9.76
C GLY A 101 -12.61 6.46 8.54
N THR A 102 -12.23 7.71 8.76
CA THR A 102 -11.76 8.66 7.71
C THR A 102 -10.31 9.12 7.91
N GLY A 103 -9.62 8.58 8.92
CA GLY A 103 -8.22 8.91 9.16
C GLY A 103 -7.34 8.47 7.99
N LEU A 104 -6.42 9.34 7.60
CA LEU A 104 -5.51 9.12 6.49
C LEU A 104 -4.32 8.26 6.92
N PRO A 105 -3.72 7.48 5.99
CA PRO A 105 -2.49 6.77 6.26
C PRO A 105 -1.35 7.76 6.51
N THR A 106 -0.48 7.39 7.43
CA THR A 106 0.79 8.07 7.71
C THR A 106 1.93 7.08 7.51
N ASN A 107 3.16 7.59 7.39
CA ASN A 107 4.35 6.75 7.25
C ASN A 107 4.21 5.67 6.14
N CYS A 108 3.58 6.06 5.02
CA CYS A 108 3.34 5.15 3.92
C CYS A 108 4.63 4.94 3.13
N LEU A 109 5.05 3.68 3.00
CA LEU A 109 6.27 3.25 2.34
C LEU A 109 5.96 2.10 1.38
N VAL A 110 6.63 2.08 0.23
CA VAL A 110 6.71 0.92 -0.67
C VAL A 110 8.03 0.22 -0.43
N ASP A 111 7.96 -1.10 -0.29
CA ASP A 111 9.10 -1.97 -0.02
C ASP A 111 9.98 -1.47 1.16
N GLY A 112 9.33 -0.82 2.13
CA GLY A 112 9.95 -0.22 3.32
C GLY A 112 10.89 0.96 3.06
N THR A 113 10.96 1.50 1.83
CA THR A 113 11.99 2.49 1.46
C THR A 113 11.46 3.71 0.72
N VAL A 114 10.46 3.56 -0.14
CA VAL A 114 9.97 4.66 -1.00
C VAL A 114 8.70 5.27 -0.41
N PRO A 115 8.65 6.57 -0.08
CA PRO A 115 7.46 7.18 0.48
C PRO A 115 6.31 7.22 -0.55
N CYS A 116 5.10 6.87 -0.10
CA CYS A 116 3.92 7.00 -0.94
C CYS A 116 3.51 8.47 -1.09
N THR A 117 2.93 8.81 -2.24
CA THR A 117 2.40 10.15 -2.48
C THR A 117 0.88 10.17 -2.34
N GLN A 118 0.34 11.08 -1.51
CA GLN A 118 -1.09 11.31 -1.46
C GLN A 118 -1.53 12.11 -2.69
N ILE A 119 -2.51 11.59 -3.42
CA ILE A 119 -3.23 12.33 -4.45
C ILE A 119 -4.52 12.86 -3.82
N THR A 120 -4.67 14.18 -3.81
CA THR A 120 -5.94 14.85 -3.53
C THR A 120 -6.64 15.19 -4.85
N PRO A 121 -7.95 14.92 -4.98
CA PRO A 121 -8.73 15.38 -6.12
C PRO A 121 -8.82 16.91 -6.19
#